data_AF-A0A3D3SWQ0-F1
#
_entry.id   AF-A0A3D3SWQ0-F1
#
_cell.length_a   1.000
_cell.length_b   1.000
_cell.length_c   1.000
_cell.angle_alpha   90.00
_cell.angle_beta   90.00
_cell.angle_gamma   90.00
#
_symmetry.space_group_name_H-M   'P 1'
#
loop_
_entity.id
_entity.type
_entity.pdbx_description
1 polymer ?
#
loop_
_entity_poly.entity_id
_entity_poly.type
_entity_poly.pdbx_seq_one_letter_code
_entity_poly.pdbx_strand_id
1 'polypeptide(L)'
;MTLEKNENYFELTDENDRASAIETQFNEDALEQARRKTAPETSPDFDGIHCIDCGESIVAARLKLGKIRCIDCQTILEKQNRFFAQ
;
A
#
# COMPACT_ATOMS: atom_id res chain seq x y z
N MET A 1 -9.30 -14.27 -17.77
CA MET A 1 -9.24 -15.44 -16.87
C MET A 1 -10.63 -15.58 -16.27
N THR A 2 -11.40 -16.50 -16.83
CA THR A 2 -12.75 -16.86 -16.41
C THR A 2 -12.68 -17.49 -15.02
N LEU A 3 -13.29 -16.84 -14.04
CA LEU A 3 -13.52 -17.44 -12.73
C LEU A 3 -14.65 -18.46 -12.90
N GLU A 4 -14.29 -19.72 -13.16
CA GLU A 4 -15.18 -20.85 -12.94
C GLU A 4 -15.48 -20.92 -11.45
N LYS A 5 -16.57 -20.26 -11.04
CA LYS A 5 -17.13 -20.29 -9.69
C LYS A 5 -17.77 -21.65 -9.48
N ASN A 6 -16.97 -22.66 -9.16
CA ASN A 6 -17.46 -23.94 -8.73
C ASN A 6 -17.00 -24.24 -7.29
N GLU A 7 -18.00 -24.64 -6.50
CA GLU A 7 -17.89 -25.55 -5.35
C GLU A 7 -17.63 -24.98 -3.95
N ASN A 8 -18.17 -23.82 -3.59
CA ASN A 8 -18.31 -23.51 -2.16
C ASN A 8 -19.57 -22.74 -1.76
N TYR A 9 -20.71 -23.14 -2.33
CA TYR A 9 -22.01 -22.54 -2.02
C TYR A 9 -22.55 -22.94 -0.64
N PHE A 10 -21.90 -23.87 0.07
CA PHE A 10 -22.37 -24.45 1.33
C PHE A 10 -21.62 -23.98 2.60
N GLU A 11 -20.54 -23.19 2.52
CA GLU A 11 -19.72 -22.79 3.69
C GLU A 11 -19.97 -21.37 4.24
N LEU A 12 -21.08 -20.72 3.86
CA LEU A 12 -21.54 -19.45 4.45
C LEU A 12 -22.98 -19.56 4.93
N THR A 13 -23.21 -20.64 5.69
CA THR A 13 -24.53 -21.19 6.02
C THR A 13 -25.33 -20.35 6.99
N ASP A 14 -24.68 -19.57 7.87
CA ASP A 14 -25.37 -18.62 8.76
C ASP A 14 -24.84 -17.18 8.64
N GLU A 15 -25.49 -16.27 9.37
CA GLU A 15 -25.13 -14.84 9.36
C GLU A 15 -23.76 -14.58 10.00
N ASN A 16 -23.30 -15.44 10.91
CA ASN A 16 -22.01 -15.32 11.57
C ASN A 16 -20.86 -15.73 10.64
N ASP A 17 -21.04 -16.79 9.86
CA ASP A 17 -20.07 -17.23 8.85
C ASP A 17 -19.82 -16.10 7.84
N ARG A 18 -20.90 -15.43 7.40
CA ARG A 18 -20.83 -14.28 6.50
C ARG A 18 -20.16 -13.07 7.14
N ALA A 19 -20.50 -12.75 8.38
CA ALA A 19 -19.86 -11.66 9.10
C ALA A 19 -18.35 -11.90 9.24
N SER A 20 -17.95 -13.13 9.57
CA SER A 20 -16.55 -13.54 9.71
C SER A 20 -15.78 -13.46 8.39
N ALA A 21 -16.39 -13.88 7.29
CA ALA A 21 -15.78 -13.78 5.96
C ALA A 21 -15.58 -12.30 5.53
N ILE A 22 -16.54 -11.44 5.83
CA ILE A 22 -16.44 -10.00 5.57
C ILE A 22 -15.31 -9.38 6.39
N GLU A 23 -15.23 -9.69 7.70
CA GLU A 23 -14.15 -9.21 8.56
C GLU A 23 -12.78 -9.66 8.06
N THR A 24 -12.66 -10.94 7.68
CA THR A 24 -11.42 -11.49 7.13
C THR A 24 -10.99 -10.73 5.88
N GLN A 25 -11.91 -10.47 4.97
CA GLN A 25 -11.64 -9.69 3.75
C GLN A 25 -11.14 -8.27 4.08
N PHE A 26 -11.81 -7.56 5.00
CA PHE A 26 -11.37 -6.22 5.42
C PHE A 26 -9.97 -6.24 6.03
N ASN A 27 -9.67 -7.24 6.86
CA ASN A 27 -8.37 -7.39 7.50
C ASN A 27 -7.27 -7.67 6.46
N GLU A 28 -7.53 -8.57 5.50
CA GLU A 28 -6.59 -8.89 4.43
C GLU A 28 -6.31 -7.68 3.52
N ASP A 29 -7.35 -6.95 3.13
CA ASP A 29 -7.23 -5.73 2.33
C ASP A 29 -6.41 -4.66 3.06
N ALA A 30 -6.68 -4.45 4.36
CA ALA A 30 -5.93 -3.50 5.18
C ALA A 30 -4.45 -3.89 5.31
N LEU A 31 -4.17 -5.18 5.51
CA LEU A 31 -2.81 -5.71 5.56
C LEU A 31 -2.08 -5.54 4.23
N GLU A 32 -2.75 -5.81 3.11
CA GLU A 32 -2.15 -5.63 1.79
C GLU A 32 -1.83 -4.16 1.52
N GLN A 33 -2.74 -3.23 1.84
CA GLN A 33 -2.48 -1.80 1.71
C GLN A 33 -1.29 -1.34 2.56
N ALA A 34 -1.16 -1.85 3.78
CA ALA A 34 -0.01 -1.55 4.64
C ALA A 34 1.32 -2.07 4.05
N ARG A 35 1.30 -3.28 3.48
CA ARG A 35 2.47 -3.85 2.78
C ARG A 35 2.85 -3.02 1.56
N ARG A 36 1.88 -2.59 0.75
CA ARG A 36 2.13 -1.75 -0.43
C ARG A 36 2.79 -0.41 -0.07
N LYS A 37 2.39 0.24 1.04
CA LYS A 37 2.99 1.51 1.49
C LYS A 37 4.46 1.37 1.93
N THR A 38 4.84 0.20 2.44
CA THR A 38 6.22 -0.07 2.89
C THR A 38 7.13 -0.57 1.77
N ALA A 39 6.58 -0.94 0.62
CA ALA A 39 7.36 -1.43 -0.52
C ALA A 39 8.39 -0.40 -1.02
N PRO A 40 9.52 -0.87 -1.58
CA PRO A 40 10.47 -0.02 -2.31
C PRO A 40 9.77 0.71 -3.46
N GLU A 41 10.19 1.95 -3.69
CA GLU A 41 9.71 2.78 -4.79
C GLU A 41 10.80 2.84 -5.87
N THR A 42 10.39 2.80 -7.14
CA THR A 42 11.31 2.92 -8.28
C THR A 42 10.72 3.90 -9.29
N SER A 43 11.55 4.80 -9.81
CA SER A 43 11.19 5.72 -10.89
C SER A 43 12.32 5.80 -11.91
N PRO A 44 12.05 5.86 -13.22
CA PRO A 44 13.07 6.11 -14.24
C PRO A 44 13.85 7.41 -14.02
N ASP A 45 13.19 8.41 -13.41
CA ASP A 45 13.74 9.76 -13.22
C ASP A 45 14.57 9.90 -11.93
N PHE A 46 14.70 8.83 -11.15
CA PHE A 46 15.46 8.85 -9.90
C PHE A 46 16.94 8.59 -10.15
N ASP A 47 17.78 9.57 -9.80
CA ASP A 47 19.23 9.52 -9.98
C ASP A 47 19.97 8.69 -8.91
N GLY A 48 19.23 8.09 -7.97
CA GLY A 48 19.77 7.25 -6.90
C GLY A 48 20.11 7.99 -5.61
N ILE A 49 20.07 9.32 -5.59
CA ILE A 49 20.58 10.13 -4.45
C ILE A 49 19.63 11.27 -4.08
N HIS A 50 19.02 11.95 -5.05
CA HIS A 50 18.22 13.14 -4.84
C HIS A 50 16.71 12.86 -4.88
N CYS A 51 15.98 13.52 -3.99
CA CYS A 51 14.52 13.45 -3.92
C CYS A 51 13.91 13.85 -5.27
N ILE A 52 13.02 13.01 -5.80
CA ILE A 52 12.36 13.28 -7.09
C ILE A 52 11.46 14.52 -7.09
N ASP A 53 10.99 14.97 -5.93
CA ASP A 53 10.05 16.10 -5.83
C ASP A 53 10.76 17.44 -5.58
N CYS A 54 11.82 17.45 -4.76
CA CYS A 54 12.50 18.69 -4.34
C CYS A 54 13.99 18.76 -4.72
N GLY A 55 14.59 17.67 -5.19
CA GLY A 55 16.00 17.61 -5.56
C GLY A 55 16.99 17.54 -4.38
N GLU A 56 16.51 17.50 -3.13
CA GLU A 56 17.39 17.42 -1.96
C GLU A 56 17.97 16.02 -1.76
N SER A 57 19.20 15.93 -1.23
CA SER A 57 19.86 14.65 -0.99
C SER A 57 19.09 13.81 0.03
N ILE A 58 18.80 12.56 -0.31
CA ILE A 58 18.14 11.61 0.59
C ILE A 58 19.18 10.98 1.50
N VAL A 59 18.89 10.94 2.81
CA VAL A 59 19.75 10.26 3.79
C VAL A 59 19.94 8.78 3.44
N ALA A 60 21.17 8.28 3.60
CA ALA A 60 21.55 6.92 3.20
C ALA A 60 20.66 5.82 3.80
N ALA A 61 20.15 6.02 5.02
CA ALA A 61 19.23 5.08 5.67
C ALA A 61 17.92 4.90 4.88
N ARG A 62 17.39 5.97 4.26
CA ARG A 62 16.17 5.91 3.43
C ARG A 62 16.44 5.31 2.05
N LEU A 63 17.59 5.62 1.46
CA LEU A 63 18.03 5.00 0.20
C LEU A 63 18.15 3.48 0.33
N LYS A 64 18.68 2.98 1.47
CA LYS A 64 18.75 1.54 1.77
C LYS A 64 17.38 0.87 1.88
N LEU A 65 16.34 1.62 2.24
CA LEU A 65 14.95 1.14 2.27
C LEU A 65 14.28 1.22 0.88
N GLY A 66 15.01 1.66 -0.16
CA GLY A 66 14.47 1.83 -1.50
C GLY A 66 13.47 3.00 -1.61
N LYS A 67 13.62 4.03 -0.77
CA LYS A 67 12.74 5.22 -0.81
C LYS A 67 13.37 6.32 -1.65
N ILE A 68 12.59 6.84 -2.59
CA ILE A 68 13.02 7.83 -3.61
C ILE A 68 12.65 9.29 -3.27
N ARG A 69 12.04 9.50 -2.09
CA ARG A 69 11.67 10.83 -1.57
C ARG A 69 12.32 11.11 -0.23
N CYS A 70 12.65 12.38 0.02
CA CYS A 70 13.04 12.85 1.34
C CYS A 70 11.86 12.72 2.34
N ILE A 71 12.16 12.86 3.64
CA ILE A 71 11.15 12.69 4.69
C ILE A 71 10.05 13.76 4.62
N ASP A 72 10.40 14.99 4.23
CA ASP A 72 9.47 16.11 4.20
C ASP A 72 8.47 15.98 3.05
N CYS A 73 8.95 15.72 1.83
CA CYS A 73 8.10 15.45 0.66
C CYS A 73 7.20 14.24 0.89
N GLN A 74 7.75 13.16 1.48
CA GLN A 74 6.95 12.00 1.85
C GLN A 74 5.84 12.36 2.85
N THR A 75 6.16 13.16 3.88
CA THR A 75 5.19 13.59 4.89
C THR A 75 4.10 14.46 4.30
N ILE A 76 4.44 15.34 3.37
CA ILE A 76 3.47 16.19 2.66
C ILE A 76 2.53 15.32 1.83
N LEU A 77 3.07 14.38 1.04
CA LEU A 77 2.28 13.46 0.23
C LEU A 77 1.33 12.62 1.09
N GLU A 78 1.80 12.08 2.22
CA GLU A 78 0.97 11.31 3.14
C GLU A 78 -0.15 12.15 3.78
N LYS A 79 0.13 13.41 4.14
CA LYS A 79 -0.89 14.33 4.64
C LYS A 79 -1.92 14.66 3.56
N GLN A 80 -1.47 14.96 2.34
CA GLN A 80 -2.37 15.23 1.22
C GLN A 80 -3.28 14.02 0.96
N ASN A 81 -2.71 12.82 0.86
CA ASN A 81 -3.48 11.60 0.66
C ASN A 81 -4.49 11.35 1.79
N ARG A 82 -4.19 11.72 3.04
CA ARG A 82 -5.15 11.62 4.15
C ARG A 82 -6.38 12.52 3.94
N PHE A 83 -6.19 13.71 3.38
CA PHE A 83 -7.28 14.67 3.17
C PHE A 83 -8.05 14.44 1.86
N PHE A 84 -7.39 13.95 0.81
CA PHE A 84 -8.00 13.79 -0.51
C PHE A 84 -8.46 12.36 -0.84
N ALA A 85 -8.09 11.34 -0.05
CA ALA A 85 -8.56 9.96 -0.24
C ALA A 85 -9.89 9.68 0.49
N GLN A 86 -10.77 10.69 0.60
CA GLN A 86 -12.11 10.57 1.15
C GLN A 86 -13.13 10.37 0.01
#